data_AF-A0A8I0K1L9-F1
#
_entry.id   AF-A0A8I0K1L9-F1
#
_cell.length_a   1.000
_cell.length_b   1.000
_cell.length_c   1.000
_cell.angle_alpha   90.00
_cell.angle_beta   90.00
_cell.angle_gamma   90.00
#
_symmetry.space_group_name_H-M   'P 1'
#
loop_
_entity.id
_entity.type
_entity.pdbx_description
1 polymer ?
#
loop_
_entity_poly.entity_id
_entity_poly.type
_entity_poly.pdbx_seq_one_letter_code
_entity_poly.pdbx_strand_id
1 'polypeptide(L)'
;MSKSAMQLRRERTLLTITRCARELTQERGLDGFTMDQLAERAGVSRRTLFNYVPGKVDAVLGPEHEVEPDLLETFRAGGPTGRLLVDVKEIVRATVAADSPDPAEIDAIRRLLCSDPRLMTAVHERFVEKSRLLSEAITRREGRAIEPLTLRLLSAVVVTVCDAALDEALATPTRTFAECLDLAFDTMSSLFEPAHT
;
A
#
# COMPACT_ATOMS: atom_id res chain seq x y z
N MET A 1 -7.42 -12.00 -14.61
CA MET A 1 -8.83 -12.38 -14.89
C MET A 1 -9.73 -11.14 -14.76
N SER A 2 -10.80 -10.99 -15.54
CA SER A 2 -11.67 -9.81 -15.45
C SER A 2 -12.44 -9.78 -14.11
N LYS A 3 -12.32 -8.70 -13.34
CA LYS A 3 -13.01 -8.54 -12.05
C LYS A 3 -14.52 -8.66 -12.25
N SER A 4 -15.19 -9.50 -11.45
CA SER A 4 -16.65 -9.66 -11.51
C SER A 4 -17.37 -8.33 -11.27
N ALA A 5 -18.51 -8.10 -11.92
CA ALA A 5 -19.32 -6.88 -11.73
C ALA A 5 -19.65 -6.58 -10.26
N MET A 6 -19.79 -7.63 -9.43
CA MET A 6 -19.98 -7.49 -7.98
C MET A 6 -18.72 -6.97 -7.27
N GLN A 7 -17.54 -7.45 -7.66
CA GLN A 7 -16.26 -7.01 -7.09
C GLN A 7 -15.96 -5.55 -7.46
N LEU A 8 -16.20 -5.16 -8.72
CA LEU A 8 -16.07 -3.78 -9.18
C LEU A 8 -17.03 -2.84 -8.44
N ARG A 9 -18.28 -3.27 -8.21
CA ARG A 9 -19.23 -2.50 -7.40
C ARG A 9 -18.75 -2.35 -5.96
N ARG A 10 -18.21 -3.43 -5.37
CA ARG A 10 -17.65 -3.42 -4.02
C ARG A 10 -16.49 -2.44 -3.90
N GLU A 11 -15.52 -2.51 -4.81
CA GLU A 11 -14.38 -1.60 -4.86
C GLU A 11 -14.81 -0.14 -5.01
N ARG A 12 -15.73 0.15 -5.93
CA ARG A 12 -16.25 1.51 -6.14
C ARG A 12 -16.94 2.07 -4.90
N THR A 13 -17.73 1.26 -4.20
CA THR A 13 -18.37 1.67 -2.94
C THR A 13 -17.33 1.95 -1.85
N LEU A 14 -16.30 1.11 -1.73
CA LEU A 14 -15.23 1.31 -0.75
C LEU A 14 -14.40 2.57 -1.04
N LEU A 15 -14.07 2.84 -2.31
CA LEU A 15 -13.41 4.08 -2.72
C LEU A 15 -14.27 5.32 -2.41
N THR A 16 -15.58 5.23 -2.63
CA THR A 16 -16.52 6.32 -2.28
C THR A 16 -16.52 6.59 -0.78
N ILE A 17 -16.64 5.53 0.04
CA ILE A 17 -16.57 5.63 1.51
C ILE A 17 -15.24 6.27 1.93
N THR A 18 -14.14 5.83 1.32
CA THR A 18 -12.79 6.31 1.65
C THR A 18 -12.64 7.79 1.37
N ARG A 19 -13.03 8.23 0.17
CA ARG A 19 -13.02 9.65 -0.20
C ARG A 19 -13.84 10.49 0.78
N CYS A 20 -15.08 10.07 1.07
CA CYS A 20 -15.95 10.77 2.00
C CYS A 20 -15.37 10.83 3.43
N ALA A 21 -14.72 9.77 3.90
CA ALA A 21 -14.06 9.73 5.21
C ALA A 21 -12.85 10.67 5.27
N ARG A 22 -12.06 10.72 4.19
CA ARG A 22 -10.91 11.63 4.07
C ARG A 22 -11.36 13.09 4.07
N GLU A 23 -12.38 13.44 3.27
CA GLU A 23 -12.99 14.77 3.24
C GLU A 23 -13.51 15.17 4.64
N LEU A 24 -14.27 14.30 5.31
CA LEU A 24 -14.77 14.52 6.67
C LEU A 24 -13.66 14.78 7.69
N THR A 25 -12.58 13.99 7.60
CA THR A 25 -11.44 14.09 8.50
C THR A 25 -10.66 15.39 8.24
N GLN A 26 -10.53 15.82 6.99
CA GLN A 26 -9.94 17.11 6.64
C GLN A 26 -10.79 18.29 7.13
N GLU A 27 -12.12 18.22 7.00
CA GLU A 27 -13.04 19.28 7.42
C GLU A 27 -13.14 19.43 8.94
N ARG A 28 -13.15 18.31 9.69
CA ARG A 28 -13.59 18.29 11.09
C ARG A 28 -12.65 17.54 12.05
N GLY A 29 -11.56 16.97 11.54
CA GLY A 29 -10.74 16.02 12.27
C GLY A 29 -11.39 14.64 12.43
N LEU A 30 -10.61 13.64 12.84
CA LEU A 30 -11.07 12.25 12.96
C LEU A 30 -12.21 12.08 13.99
N ASP A 31 -12.22 12.89 15.05
CA ASP A 31 -13.27 12.86 16.07
C ASP A 31 -14.50 13.72 15.74
N GLY A 32 -14.40 14.63 14.75
CA GLY A 32 -15.43 15.62 14.44
C GLY A 32 -16.64 15.12 13.64
N PHE A 33 -16.75 13.82 13.40
CA PHE A 33 -17.88 13.22 12.69
C PHE A 33 -18.27 11.85 13.24
N THR A 34 -19.44 11.33 12.86
CA THR A 34 -19.89 9.97 13.25
C THR A 34 -19.92 9.02 12.05
N MET A 35 -19.93 7.71 12.30
CA MET A 35 -20.13 6.72 11.23
C MET A 35 -21.48 6.90 10.52
N ASP A 36 -22.49 7.45 11.18
CA ASP A 36 -23.78 7.78 10.54
C ASP A 36 -23.65 8.92 9.54
N GLN A 37 -22.94 9.99 9.92
CA GLN A 37 -22.66 11.11 9.02
C GLN A 37 -21.80 10.67 7.82
N LEU A 38 -20.87 9.74 8.03
CA LEU A 38 -20.11 9.14 6.94
C LEU A 38 -21.00 8.30 6.01
N ALA A 39 -21.90 7.49 6.57
CA ALA A 39 -22.84 6.68 5.77
C ALA A 39 -23.74 7.56 4.90
N GLU A 40 -24.30 8.63 5.50
CA GLU A 40 -25.11 9.63 4.81
C GLU A 40 -24.32 10.31 3.68
N ARG A 41 -23.10 10.79 3.97
CA ARG A 41 -22.18 11.42 3.00
C ARG A 41 -21.88 10.49 1.82
N ALA A 42 -21.60 9.22 2.11
CA ALA A 42 -21.24 8.22 1.11
C ALA A 42 -22.46 7.66 0.36
N GLY A 43 -23.69 8.06 0.72
CA GLY A 43 -24.92 7.60 0.08
C GLY A 43 -25.20 6.11 0.31
N VAL A 44 -24.80 5.56 1.47
CA VAL A 44 -24.98 4.15 1.83
C VAL A 44 -25.69 4.00 3.17
N SER A 45 -26.33 2.85 3.41
CA SER A 45 -26.90 2.56 4.72
C SER A 45 -25.80 2.34 5.77
N ARG A 46 -26.10 2.57 7.06
CA ARG A 46 -25.17 2.26 8.17
C ARG A 46 -24.70 0.80 8.14
N ARG A 47 -25.62 -0.15 7.91
CA ARG A 47 -25.31 -1.57 7.75
C ARG A 47 -24.35 -1.79 6.59
N THR A 48 -24.59 -1.14 5.46
CA THR A 48 -23.70 -1.21 4.31
C THR A 48 -22.31 -0.70 4.68
N LEU A 49 -22.18 0.48 5.28
CA LEU A 49 -20.90 1.05 5.70
C LEU A 49 -20.08 0.07 6.56
N PHE A 50 -20.69 -0.50 7.60
CA PHE A 50 -20.00 -1.45 8.48
C PHE A 50 -19.63 -2.79 7.81
N ASN A 51 -20.28 -3.17 6.71
CA ASN A 51 -19.84 -4.32 5.90
C ASN A 51 -18.55 -4.03 5.12
N TYR A 52 -18.18 -2.77 4.95
CA TYR A 52 -16.98 -2.34 4.23
C TYR A 52 -15.83 -1.97 5.16
N VAL A 53 -16.13 -1.24 6.24
CA VAL A 53 -15.12 -0.67 7.14
C VAL A 53 -15.54 -0.83 8.60
N PRO A 54 -14.67 -1.34 9.49
CA PRO A 54 -15.02 -1.54 10.90
C PRO A 54 -15.06 -0.23 11.69
N GLY A 55 -14.34 0.81 11.25
CA GLY A 55 -14.31 2.11 11.91
C GLY A 55 -13.83 3.25 11.02
N LYS A 56 -13.72 4.44 11.62
CA LYS A 56 -13.29 5.66 10.91
C LYS A 56 -11.86 5.57 10.40
N VAL A 57 -10.96 4.97 11.18
CA VAL A 57 -9.54 4.81 10.82
C VAL A 57 -9.45 4.01 9.52
N ASP A 58 -10.09 2.84 9.46
CA ASP A 58 -10.12 2.01 8.25
C ASP A 58 -10.80 2.71 7.07
N ALA A 59 -11.85 3.50 7.35
CA ALA A 59 -12.49 4.30 6.32
C ALA A 59 -11.53 5.35 5.74
N VAL A 60 -10.71 6.01 6.55
CA VAL A 60 -9.74 7.01 6.09
C VAL A 60 -8.58 6.36 5.33
N LEU A 61 -8.05 5.24 5.85
CA LEU A 61 -6.96 4.52 5.20
C LEU A 61 -7.38 3.94 3.86
N GLY A 62 -8.63 3.46 3.78
CA GLY A 62 -9.19 2.87 2.58
C GLY A 62 -8.76 1.42 2.34
N PRO A 63 -9.02 0.87 1.14
CA PRO A 63 -8.74 -0.51 0.82
C PRO A 63 -7.25 -0.83 0.95
N GLU A 64 -6.94 -2.04 1.39
CA GLU A 64 -5.63 -2.61 1.15
C GLU A 64 -5.58 -3.20 -0.25
N HIS A 65 -4.52 -2.91 -0.98
CA HIS A 65 -4.23 -3.61 -2.22
C HIS A 65 -3.62 -4.97 -1.89
N GLU A 66 -4.32 -6.02 -2.29
CA GLU A 66 -3.84 -7.38 -2.24
C GLU A 66 -3.07 -7.69 -3.52
N VAL A 67 -1.97 -8.42 -3.37
CA VAL A 67 -1.22 -8.95 -4.51
C VAL A 67 -2.11 -10.00 -5.19
N GLU A 68 -2.22 -9.94 -6.52
CA GLU A 68 -2.98 -10.95 -7.25
C GLU A 68 -2.44 -12.36 -6.95
N PRO A 69 -3.32 -13.35 -6.69
CA PRO A 69 -2.88 -14.71 -6.36
C PRO A 69 -1.90 -15.30 -7.37
N ASP A 70 -2.11 -15.08 -8.67
CA ASP A 70 -1.26 -15.60 -9.74
C ASP A 70 0.17 -15.01 -9.68
N LEU A 71 0.30 -13.72 -9.38
CA LEU A 71 1.60 -13.07 -9.20
C LEU A 71 2.32 -13.60 -7.96
N LEU A 72 1.58 -13.79 -6.87
CA LEU A 72 2.13 -14.33 -5.63
C LEU A 72 2.59 -15.78 -5.78
N GLU A 73 1.84 -16.61 -6.52
CA GLU A 73 2.26 -17.98 -6.85
C GLU A 73 3.48 -18.00 -7.77
N THR A 74 3.52 -17.12 -8.78
CA THR A 74 4.70 -16.95 -9.64
C THR A 74 5.94 -16.59 -8.81
N PHE A 75 5.80 -15.67 -7.86
CA PHE A 75 6.86 -15.28 -6.94
C PHE A 75 7.33 -16.45 -6.07
N ARG A 76 6.39 -17.22 -5.50
CA ARG A 76 6.69 -18.40 -4.67
C ARG A 76 7.36 -19.52 -5.46
N ALA A 77 7.09 -19.63 -6.76
CA ALA A 77 7.76 -20.57 -7.65
C ALA A 77 9.18 -20.12 -8.05
N GLY A 78 9.67 -18.97 -7.56
CA GLY A 78 10.99 -18.43 -7.86
C GLY A 78 11.03 -17.44 -9.02
N GLY A 79 9.89 -17.07 -9.60
CA GLY A 79 9.81 -16.10 -10.69
C GLY A 79 9.45 -14.67 -10.24
N PRO A 80 9.18 -13.76 -11.19
CA PRO A 80 9.25 -13.99 -12.64
C PRO A 80 10.68 -14.07 -13.20
N THR A 81 11.68 -13.47 -12.55
CA THR A 81 13.05 -13.36 -13.10
C THR A 81 14.05 -14.34 -12.49
N GLY A 82 13.74 -14.96 -11.34
CA GLY A 82 14.72 -15.74 -10.58
C GLY A 82 15.50 -14.91 -9.57
N ARG A 83 15.54 -13.58 -9.74
CA ARG A 83 16.31 -12.67 -8.87
C ARG A 83 15.39 -12.12 -7.77
N LEU A 84 15.68 -12.49 -6.53
CA LEU A 84 14.82 -12.19 -5.38
C LEU A 84 14.43 -10.70 -5.29
N LEU A 85 15.39 -9.78 -5.33
CA LEU A 85 15.09 -8.34 -5.18
C LEU A 85 14.23 -7.79 -6.33
N VAL A 86 14.45 -8.26 -7.56
CA VAL A 86 13.68 -7.82 -8.73
C VAL A 86 12.26 -8.35 -8.66
N ASP A 87 12.10 -9.58 -8.21
CA ASP A 87 10.78 -10.19 -8.06
C ASP A 87 10.02 -9.62 -6.84
N VAL A 88 10.74 -9.19 -5.79
CA VAL A 88 10.16 -8.41 -4.68
C VAL A 88 9.68 -7.04 -5.17
N LYS A 89 10.45 -6.37 -6.04
CA LYS A 89 10.01 -5.11 -6.68
C LYS A 89 8.67 -5.29 -7.38
N GLU A 90 8.50 -6.34 -8.17
CA GLU A 90 7.21 -6.62 -8.85
C GLU A 90 6.05 -6.83 -7.87
N ILE A 91 6.28 -7.54 -6.76
CA ILE A 91 5.28 -7.73 -5.70
C ILE A 91 4.88 -6.39 -5.08
N VAL A 92 5.85 -5.56 -4.71
CA VAL A 92 5.61 -4.25 -4.10
C VAL A 92 4.91 -3.32 -5.09
N ARG A 93 5.37 -3.29 -6.34
CA ARG A 93 4.77 -2.52 -7.44
C ARG A 93 3.29 -2.88 -7.62
N ALA A 94 2.93 -4.15 -7.59
CA ALA A 94 1.54 -4.60 -7.70
C ALA A 94 0.65 -4.11 -6.54
N THR A 95 1.22 -3.86 -5.34
CA THR A 95 0.46 -3.31 -4.21
C THR A 95 0.23 -1.79 -4.29
N VAL A 96 0.95 -1.09 -5.17
CA VAL A 96 0.88 0.37 -5.29
C VAL A 96 0.33 0.85 -6.62
N ALA A 97 0.34 0.00 -7.65
CA ALA A 97 -0.01 0.36 -9.03
C ALA A 97 -1.52 0.49 -9.32
N ALA A 98 -2.39 0.28 -8.32
CA ALA A 98 -3.83 0.21 -8.53
C ALA A 98 -4.47 1.56 -8.88
N ASP A 99 -3.89 2.68 -8.44
CA ASP A 99 -4.25 4.03 -8.84
C ASP A 99 -2.97 4.87 -8.72
N SER A 100 -2.46 5.46 -9.81
CA SER A 100 -1.39 6.46 -9.76
C SER A 100 -2.01 7.80 -9.39
N PRO A 101 -2.06 8.19 -8.11
CA PRO A 101 -2.71 9.42 -7.72
C PRO A 101 -1.84 10.59 -8.20
N ASP A 102 -2.46 11.72 -8.51
CA ASP A 102 -1.72 12.96 -8.76
C ASP A 102 -0.83 13.26 -7.52
N PRO A 103 0.42 13.71 -7.68
CA PRO A 103 1.26 14.20 -6.58
C PRO A 103 0.52 15.06 -5.54
N ALA A 104 -0.43 15.91 -5.96
CA ALA A 104 -1.23 16.71 -5.05
C ALA A 104 -2.17 15.87 -4.15
N GLU A 105 -2.72 14.77 -4.68
CA GLU A 105 -3.53 13.83 -3.92
C GLU A 105 -2.67 13.03 -2.93
N ILE A 106 -1.48 12.59 -3.36
CA ILE A 106 -0.50 11.93 -2.48
C ILE A 106 -0.14 12.82 -1.29
N ASP A 107 0.18 14.09 -1.55
CA ASP A 107 0.52 15.08 -0.53
C ASP A 107 -0.64 15.32 0.45
N ALA A 108 -1.87 15.45 -0.09
CA ALA A 108 -3.08 15.60 0.73
C ALA A 108 -3.33 14.38 1.63
N ILE A 109 -3.15 13.15 1.12
CA ILE A 109 -3.27 11.92 1.89
C ILE A 109 -2.18 11.86 2.97
N ARG A 110 -0.92 12.12 2.63
CA ARG A 110 0.19 12.13 3.59
C ARG A 110 -0.08 13.09 4.75
N ARG A 111 -0.44 14.34 4.44
CA ARG A 111 -0.79 15.35 5.46
C ARG A 111 -1.95 14.90 6.35
N LEU A 112 -2.97 14.29 5.75
CA LEU A 112 -4.11 13.76 6.50
C LEU A 112 -3.69 12.65 7.46
N LEU A 113 -2.88 11.68 7.01
CA LEU A 113 -2.39 10.59 7.85
C LEU A 113 -1.54 11.12 9.00
N CYS A 114 -0.69 12.11 8.73
CA CYS A 114 0.14 12.76 9.76
C CYS A 114 -0.65 13.68 10.71
N SER A 115 -1.91 14.00 10.40
CA SER A 115 -2.73 14.91 11.23
C SER A 115 -3.24 14.27 12.53
N ASP A 116 -3.28 12.94 12.61
CA ASP A 116 -3.77 12.20 13.78
C ASP A 116 -2.87 10.98 14.07
N PRO A 117 -2.32 10.84 15.30
CA PRO A 117 -1.47 9.70 15.66
C PRO A 117 -2.12 8.34 15.42
N ARG A 118 -3.44 8.21 15.57
CA ARG A 118 -4.16 6.94 15.36
C ARG A 118 -4.09 6.47 13.92
N LEU A 119 -4.07 7.40 12.96
CA LEU A 119 -3.90 7.08 11.55
C LEU A 119 -2.48 6.57 11.28
N MET A 120 -1.46 7.23 11.85
CA MET A 120 -0.07 6.78 11.72
C MET A 120 0.16 5.41 12.38
N THR A 121 -0.44 5.15 13.54
CA THR A 121 -0.41 3.83 14.18
C THR A 121 -0.99 2.77 13.26
N ALA A 122 -2.17 3.02 12.68
CA ALA A 122 -2.80 2.04 11.80
C ALA A 122 -2.05 1.83 10.47
N VAL A 123 -1.39 2.87 9.93
CA VAL A 123 -0.46 2.72 8.80
C VAL A 123 0.71 1.81 9.18
N HIS A 124 1.30 2.03 10.36
CA HIS A 124 2.39 1.20 10.87
C HIS A 124 1.96 -0.26 11.11
N GLU A 125 0.75 -0.50 11.61
CA GLU A 125 0.21 -1.84 11.81
C GLU A 125 0.01 -2.58 10.47
N ARG A 126 -0.61 -1.93 9.48
CA ARG A 126 -0.75 -2.49 8.12
C ARG A 126 0.60 -2.85 7.53
N PHE A 127 1.56 -1.98 7.74
CA PHE A 127 2.92 -2.16 7.29
C PHE A 127 3.61 -3.38 7.92
N VAL A 128 3.49 -3.55 9.24
CA VAL A 128 4.03 -4.71 9.96
C VAL A 128 3.44 -6.00 9.40
N GLU A 129 2.13 -6.00 9.13
CA GLU A 129 1.45 -7.14 8.53
C GLU A 129 1.95 -7.44 7.10
N LYS A 130 2.14 -6.42 6.25
CA LYS A 130 2.72 -6.63 4.91
C LYS A 130 4.15 -7.16 4.96
N SER A 131 4.98 -6.66 5.89
CA SER A 131 6.33 -7.18 6.11
C SER A 131 6.33 -8.66 6.52
N ARG A 132 5.38 -9.06 7.38
CA ARG A 132 5.19 -10.46 7.77
C ARG A 132 4.82 -11.32 6.56
N LEU A 133 3.84 -10.90 5.77
CA LEU A 133 3.38 -11.62 4.57
C LEU A 133 4.49 -11.75 3.51
N LEU A 134 5.27 -10.70 3.30
CA LEU A 134 6.42 -10.72 2.39
C LEU A 134 7.49 -11.71 2.89
N SER A 135 7.80 -11.68 4.20
CA SER A 135 8.78 -12.60 4.81
C SER A 135 8.37 -14.07 4.66
N GLU A 136 7.08 -14.37 4.84
CA GLU A 136 6.54 -15.71 4.59
C GLU A 136 6.63 -16.12 3.12
N ALA A 137 6.34 -15.20 2.19
CA ALA A 137 6.42 -15.48 0.76
C ALA A 137 7.87 -15.78 0.35
N ILE A 138 8.84 -15.00 0.84
CA ILE A 138 10.27 -15.21 0.57
C ILE A 138 10.74 -16.55 1.16
N THR A 139 10.33 -16.89 2.39
CA THR A 139 10.70 -18.17 3.01
C THR A 139 10.18 -19.36 2.20
N ARG A 140 8.94 -19.28 1.70
CA ARG A 140 8.37 -20.32 0.82
C ARG A 140 9.12 -20.41 -0.51
N ARG A 141 9.46 -19.27 -1.11
CA ARG A 141 10.20 -19.20 -2.38
C ARG A 141 11.57 -19.86 -2.29
N GLU A 142 12.32 -19.59 -1.23
CA GLU A 142 13.71 -20.07 -1.11
C GLU A 142 13.79 -21.55 -0.69
N GLY A 143 12.68 -22.16 -0.24
CA GLY A 143 12.63 -23.57 0.15
C GLY A 143 13.52 -23.94 1.34
N ARG A 144 14.06 -22.94 2.06
CA ARG A 144 14.98 -23.09 3.19
C ARG A 144 14.68 -22.07 4.27
N ALA A 145 15.09 -22.39 5.49
CA ALA A 145 15.05 -21.41 6.59
C ALA A 145 15.98 -20.23 6.25
N ILE A 146 15.41 -19.02 6.25
CA ILE A 146 16.15 -17.77 6.15
C ILE A 146 16.30 -17.23 7.57
N GLU A 147 17.48 -16.68 7.88
CA GLU A 147 17.73 -16.12 9.19
C GLU A 147 16.73 -14.98 9.50
N PRO A 148 16.18 -14.91 10.73
CA PRO A 148 15.23 -13.86 11.12
C PRO A 148 15.79 -12.44 10.95
N LEU A 149 17.10 -12.25 11.10
CA LEU A 149 17.73 -10.95 10.85
C LEU A 149 17.64 -10.56 9.37
N THR A 150 17.92 -11.48 8.45
CA THR A 150 17.85 -11.23 7.00
C THR A 150 16.44 -10.85 6.57
N LEU A 151 15.41 -11.54 7.05
CA LEU A 151 14.01 -11.22 6.72
C LEU A 151 13.59 -9.84 7.25
N ARG A 152 14.02 -9.49 8.48
CA ARG A 152 13.80 -8.15 9.05
C ARG A 152 14.49 -7.07 8.25
N LEU A 153 15.75 -7.28 7.85
CA LEU A 153 16.51 -6.32 7.04
C LEU A 153 15.89 -6.15 5.65
N LEU A 154 15.53 -7.23 4.97
CA LEU A 154 14.85 -7.16 3.66
C LEU A 154 13.54 -6.36 3.76
N SER A 155 12.74 -6.65 4.79
CA SER A 155 11.52 -5.90 5.04
C SER A 155 11.80 -4.42 5.31
N ALA A 156 12.77 -4.10 6.17
CA ALA A 156 13.12 -2.69 6.46
C ALA A 156 13.61 -1.94 5.21
N VAL A 157 14.41 -2.60 4.37
CA VAL A 157 14.94 -2.01 3.12
C VAL A 157 13.83 -1.71 2.13
N VAL A 158 12.92 -2.65 1.87
CA VAL A 158 11.75 -2.45 0.97
C VAL A 158 10.97 -1.20 1.35
N VAL A 159 11.00 -0.88 2.63
CA VAL A 159 10.11 0.11 3.23
C VAL A 159 10.74 1.47 3.14
N THR A 160 12.03 1.55 3.48
CA THR A 160 12.82 2.73 3.21
C THR A 160 12.79 3.07 1.73
N VAL A 161 12.79 2.08 0.83
CA VAL A 161 12.61 2.30 -0.61
C VAL A 161 11.24 2.88 -0.94
N CYS A 162 10.15 2.37 -0.34
CA CYS A 162 8.80 2.92 -0.54
C CYS A 162 8.66 4.35 -0.01
N ASP A 163 9.25 4.63 1.16
CA ASP A 163 9.25 5.96 1.78
C ASP A 163 10.04 6.97 0.93
N ALA A 164 11.23 6.59 0.46
CA ALA A 164 12.03 7.39 -0.46
C ALA A 164 11.30 7.63 -1.80
N ALA A 165 10.61 6.62 -2.34
CA ALA A 165 9.79 6.76 -3.54
C ALA A 165 8.63 7.75 -3.33
N LEU A 166 8.06 7.79 -2.12
CA LEU A 166 6.99 8.70 -1.76
C LEU A 166 7.50 10.15 -1.71
N ASP A 167 8.64 10.36 -1.04
CA ASP A 167 9.30 11.67 -0.99
C ASP A 167 9.70 12.16 -2.40
N GLU A 168 10.24 11.29 -3.25
CA GLU A 168 10.60 11.62 -4.64
C GLU A 168 9.36 11.96 -5.49
N ALA A 169 8.25 11.22 -5.34
CA ALA A 169 7.00 11.52 -6.05
C ALA A 169 6.42 12.90 -5.65
N LEU A 170 6.63 13.31 -4.41
CA LEU A 170 6.22 14.63 -3.92
C LEU A 170 7.18 15.74 -4.38
N ALA A 171 8.47 15.45 -4.47
CA ALA A 171 9.48 16.39 -4.93
C ALA A 171 9.45 16.60 -6.45
N THR A 172 9.03 15.59 -7.21
CA THR A 172 9.04 15.56 -8.69
C THR A 172 7.64 15.29 -9.24
N PRO A 173 6.76 16.32 -9.35
CA PRO A 173 5.35 16.13 -9.72
C PRO A 173 5.09 15.60 -11.15
N THR A 174 6.15 15.45 -11.95
CA THR A 174 6.08 14.89 -13.30
C THR A 174 6.17 13.37 -13.33
N ARG A 175 6.50 12.73 -12.20
CA ARG A 175 6.61 11.27 -12.07
C ARG A 175 5.44 10.72 -11.26
N THR A 176 4.93 9.59 -11.70
CA THR A 176 3.99 8.78 -10.93
C THR A 176 4.71 8.11 -9.76
N PHE A 177 3.96 7.75 -8.72
CA PHE A 177 4.53 6.99 -7.59
C PHE A 177 5.17 5.67 -8.03
N ALA A 178 4.59 4.99 -9.03
CA ALA A 178 5.16 3.76 -9.58
C ALA A 178 6.53 4.00 -10.23
N GLU A 179 6.71 5.09 -10.99
CA GLU A 179 8.01 5.46 -11.58
C GLU A 179 9.03 5.81 -10.50
N CYS A 180 8.62 6.51 -9.43
CA CYS A 180 9.50 6.80 -8.30
C CYS A 180 9.88 5.54 -7.53
N LEU A 181 8.97 4.57 -7.41
CA LEU A 181 9.24 3.27 -6.80
C LEU A 181 10.26 2.49 -7.63
N ASP A 182 10.06 2.42 -8.95
CA ASP A 182 10.99 1.77 -9.87
C ASP A 182 12.39 2.41 -9.77
N LEU A 183 12.46 3.75 -9.79
CA LEU A 183 13.71 4.50 -9.60
C LEU A 183 14.38 4.21 -8.26
N ALA A 184 13.62 4.17 -7.16
CA ALA A 184 14.17 3.93 -5.83
C ALA A 184 14.73 2.52 -5.69
N PHE A 185 14.04 1.50 -6.21
CA PHE A 185 14.56 0.13 -6.23
C PHE A 185 15.80 -0.03 -7.12
N ASP A 186 15.81 0.60 -8.29
CA ASP A 186 16.94 0.51 -9.23
C ASP A 186 18.16 1.24 -8.64
N THR A 187 17.95 2.40 -8.03
CA THR A 187 19.00 3.14 -7.30
C THR A 187 19.56 2.29 -6.16
N MET A 188 18.69 1.74 -5.29
CA MET A 188 19.11 0.86 -4.21
C MET A 188 19.93 -0.32 -4.73
N SER A 189 19.47 -0.99 -5.79
CA SER A 189 20.16 -2.15 -6.36
C SER A 189 21.56 -1.78 -6.87
N SER A 190 21.69 -0.65 -7.56
CA SER A 190 22.98 -0.17 -8.09
C SER A 190 24.03 0.15 -7.01
N LEU A 191 23.61 0.51 -5.79
CA LEU A 191 24.52 0.77 -4.67
C LEU A 191 25.26 -0.48 -4.16
N PHE A 192 24.70 -1.67 -4.45
CA PHE A 192 25.23 -2.95 -3.97
C PHE A 192 25.75 -3.84 -5.11
N GLU A 193 25.60 -3.43 -6.37
CA GLU A 193 26.28 -4.09 -7.48
C GLU A 193 27.77 -3.70 -7.46
N PRO A 194 28.70 -4.67 -7.61
CA PRO A 194 30.11 -4.35 -7.68
C PRO A 194 30.34 -3.44 -8.89
N ALA A 195 30.97 -2.28 -8.67
CA ALA A 195 31.39 -1.41 -9.75
C ALA A 195 32.26 -2.24 -10.71
N HIS A 196 31.74 -2.53 -11.90
CA HIS A 196 32.53 -3.18 -12.94
C HIS A 196 33.75 -2.29 -13.21
N THR A 197 34.90 -2.70 -12.69
CA THR A 197 36.21 -2.11 -12.93
C THR A 197 36.96 -3.01 -13.90
#